data_AF-A0A392TPB0-F1
#
_entry.id   AF-A0A392TPB0-F1
#
_cell.length_a   1.000
_cell.length_b   1.000
_cell.length_c   1.000
_cell.angle_alpha   90.00
_cell.angle_beta   90.00
_cell.angle_gamma   90.00
#
_symmetry.space_group_name_H-M   'P 1'
#
loop_
_entity.id
_entity.type
_entity.pdbx_description
1 polymer ?
#
loop_
_entity_poly.entity_id
_entity_poly.type
_entity_poly.pdbx_seq_one_letter_code
_entity_poly.pdbx_strand_id
1 'polypeptide(L)' 'MEKLVPISEGKEVDFEIDENGVMRYRGRVCVADVPELNKKILEEGHRSGLSIYPGVTNMYQDLKKLFWWP' A
#
# COMPACT_ATOMS: atom_id res chain seq x y z
N MET A 1 19.80 23.22 16.82
CA MET A 1 19.77 22.38 15.61
C MET A 1 18.42 22.53 14.98
N GLU A 2 18.43 23.03 13.75
CA GLU A 2 17.31 23.64 13.06
C GLU A 2 16.21 22.61 12.74
N LYS A 3 14.96 23.03 12.97
CA LYS A 3 13.75 22.34 12.54
C LYS A 3 13.80 22.13 11.03
N LEU A 4 13.67 20.89 10.58
CA LEU A 4 13.23 20.59 9.22
C LEU A 4 11.80 20.09 9.28
N VAL A 5 10.87 21.00 9.03
CA VAL A 5 9.51 20.66 8.58
C VAL A 5 9.48 20.93 7.07
N PRO A 6 9.43 19.90 6.22
CA PRO A 6 9.01 20.10 4.84
C PRO A 6 7.49 20.18 4.85
N ILE A 7 6.97 21.40 4.85
CA ILE A 7 5.59 21.66 4.44
C ILE A 7 5.65 21.81 2.93
N SER A 8 5.55 20.71 2.19
CA SER A 8 5.37 20.77 0.75
C SER A 8 3.90 21.01 0.46
N GLU A 9 3.58 22.25 0.10
CA GLU A 9 2.37 22.63 -0.63
C GLU A 9 2.08 21.62 -1.75
N GLY A 10 0.98 20.88 -1.63
CA GLY A 10 -0.02 20.72 -2.69
C GLY A 10 0.40 20.24 -4.09
N LYS A 11 1.55 19.62 -4.26
CA LYS A 11 1.81 18.72 -5.40
C LYS A 11 1.75 17.30 -4.85
N GLU A 12 0.58 16.66 -4.94
CA GLU A 12 0.51 15.21 -4.87
C GLU A 12 1.43 14.68 -5.98
N VAL A 13 2.65 14.31 -5.61
CA VAL A 13 3.51 13.54 -6.49
C VAL A 13 2.82 12.19 -6.59
N ASP A 14 2.30 11.88 -7.78
CA ASP A 14 1.51 10.65 -7.96
C ASP A 14 2.31 9.43 -7.50
N PHE A 15 3.63 9.44 -7.69
CA PHE A 15 4.56 8.42 -7.20
C PHE A 15 5.65 9.02 -6.29
N GLU A 16 5.94 8.33 -5.20
CA GLU A 16 7.02 8.65 -4.26
C GLU A 16 7.77 7.37 -3.80
N ILE A 17 9.00 7.51 -3.34
CA ILE A 17 9.76 6.43 -2.69
C ILE A 17 9.98 6.87 -1.24
N ASP A 18 9.58 6.02 -0.29
CA ASP A 18 9.76 6.32 1.13
C ASP A 18 11.20 6.04 1.63
N GLU A 19 11.46 6.38 2.89
CA GLU A 19 12.78 6.18 3.53
C GLU A 19 13.22 4.70 3.56
N ASN A 20 12.29 3.76 3.40
CA ASN A 20 12.54 2.33 3.34
C ASN A 20 12.75 1.83 1.90
N GLY A 21 12.75 2.73 0.90
CA GLY A 21 12.85 2.36 -0.51
C GLY A 21 11.55 1.81 -1.10
N VAL A 22 10.41 1.99 -0.42
CA VAL A 22 9.11 1.49 -0.89
C VAL A 22 8.46 2.51 -1.81
N MET A 23 8.12 2.10 -3.03
CA MET A 23 7.36 2.94 -3.96
C MET A 23 5.89 3.04 -3.50
N ARG A 24 5.38 4.27 -3.43
CA ARG A 24 3.97 4.56 -3.11
C ARG A 24 3.32 5.37 -4.21
N TYR A 25 2.05 5.07 -4.51
CA TYR A 25 1.18 5.86 -5.37
C TYR A 25 0.05 6.49 -4.56
N ARG A 26 0.06 7.82 -4.43
CA ARG A 26 -0.89 8.57 -3.58
C ARG A 26 -1.04 7.97 -2.18
N GLY A 27 0.09 7.71 -1.52
CA GLY A 27 0.15 7.12 -0.18
C GLY A 27 -0.13 5.61 -0.09
N ARG A 28 -0.42 4.92 -1.21
CA ARG A 28 -0.61 3.45 -1.24
C ARG A 28 0.64 2.74 -1.70
N VAL A 29 0.99 1.60 -1.11
CA VAL A 29 2.16 0.81 -1.51
C VAL A 29 1.95 0.24 -2.91
N CYS A 30 2.86 0.55 -3.84
CA CYS A 30 2.83 0.00 -5.19
C CYS A 30 3.21 -1.48 -5.16
N VAL A 31 2.34 -2.32 -5.70
CA VAL A 31 2.62 -3.74 -5.87
C VAL A 31 2.98 -3.99 -7.34
N ALA A 32 4.12 -4.64 -7.57
CA ALA A 32 4.50 -5.05 -8.92
C ALA A 32 3.48 -6.06 -9.47
N ASP A 33 3.20 -6.02 -10.78
CA ASP A 33 2.32 -6.98 -11.45
C ASP A 33 3.00 -8.35 -11.60
N VAL A 34 3.19 -9.01 -10.46
CA VAL A 34 3.82 -10.32 -10.35
C VAL A 34 2.80 -11.25 -9.69
N PRO A 35 2.22 -12.21 -10.42
CA PRO A 35 1.15 -13.07 -9.91
C PRO A 35 1.49 -13.76 -8.58
N GLU A 36 2.73 -14.19 -8.41
CA GLU A 36 3.21 -14.85 -7.19
C GLU A 36 3.26 -13.89 -5.99
N LEU A 37 3.59 -12.61 -6.23
CA LEU A 37 3.58 -11.58 -5.19
C LEU A 37 2.14 -11.26 -4.77
N ASN A 38 1.25 -11.10 -5.75
CA ASN A 38 -0.17 -10.85 -5.52
C ASN A 38 -0.78 -11.98 -4.68
N LYS A 39 -0.48 -13.23 -5.03
CA LYS A 39 -0.92 -14.41 -4.28
C LYS A 39 -0.40 -14.41 -2.85
N LYS A 40 0.89 -14.13 -2.63
CA LYS A 40 1.47 -14.07 -1.27
C LYS A 40 0.84 -12.99 -0.41
N ILE A 41 0.55 -11.80 -0.97
CA ILE A 41 -0.10 -10.71 -0.23
C ILE A 41 -1.52 -11.10 0.17
N LEU A 42 -2.27 -11.76 -0.71
CA LEU A 42 -3.62 -12.25 -0.42
C LEU A 42 -3.60 -13.36 0.63
N GLU A 43 -2.67 -14.31 0.53
CA GLU A 43 -2.51 -15.40 1.49
C GLU A 43 -2.14 -14.87 2.87
N GLU A 44 -1.19 -13.93 2.94
CA GLU A 44 -0.81 -13.30 4.20
C GLU A 44 -1.98 -12.48 4.75
N GLY A 45 -2.66 -11.66 3.95
CA GLY A 45 -3.81 -10.89 4.43
C GLY A 45 -4.96 -11.75 4.96
N HIS A 46 -5.15 -12.95 4.39
CA HIS A 46 -6.11 -13.93 4.90
C HIS A 46 -5.65 -14.50 6.25
N ARG A 47 -4.36 -14.80 6.40
CA ARG A 47 -3.77 -15.35 7.63
C ARG A 47 -3.69 -14.31 8.76
N SER A 48 -3.33 -13.07 8.47
CA SER A 48 -3.12 -12.02 9.47
C SER A 48 -4.43 -11.45 10.02
N GLY A 49 -5.60 -11.90 9.54
CA GLY A 49 -6.90 -11.38 9.98
C GLY A 49 -7.15 -9.93 9.52
N LEU A 50 -6.47 -9.47 8.46
CA LEU A 50 -6.75 -8.17 7.83
C LEU A 50 -8.18 -8.11 7.27
N SER A 51 -8.87 -9.25 7.19
CA SER A 51 -10.31 -9.33 7.00
C SER A 51 -11.02 -9.51 8.34
N ILE A 52 -11.62 -8.43 8.84
CA ILE A 52 -12.58 -8.48 9.96
C ILE A 52 -13.87 -9.21 9.52
N TYR A 53 -14.08 -9.36 8.22
CA TYR A 53 -15.26 -9.99 7.62
C TYR A 53 -14.95 -11.39 7.09
N PRO A 54 -15.84 -12.37 7.24
CA PRO A 54 -15.63 -13.75 6.80
C PRO A 54 -15.64 -13.94 5.26
N GLY A 55 -15.57 -12.87 4.47
CA GLY A 55 -15.63 -12.90 3.01
C GLY A 55 -14.33 -12.44 2.36
N VAL A 56 -13.73 -13.30 1.54
CA VAL A 56 -12.53 -13.01 0.70
C VAL A 56 -12.67 -11.73 -0.14
N THR A 57 -13.88 -11.41 -0.61
CA THR A 57 -14.15 -10.19 -1.38
C THR A 57 -13.92 -8.92 -0.55
N ASN A 58 -14.26 -8.94 0.74
CA ASN A 58 -14.09 -7.77 1.62
C ASN A 58 -12.61 -7.56 1.97
N MET A 59 -11.85 -8.65 2.17
CA MET A 59 -10.40 -8.59 2.36
C MET A 59 -9.69 -7.91 1.20
N TYR A 60 -10.05 -8.26 -0.04
CA TYR A 60 -9.41 -7.66 -1.21
C TYR A 60 -9.70 -6.15 -1.31
N GLN A 61 -10.91 -5.73 -0.96
CA GLN A 61 -11.27 -4.31 -0.90
C GLN A 61 -10.49 -3.57 0.19
N ASP A 62 -10.26 -4.20 1.34
CA ASP A 62 -9.46 -3.61 2.42
C ASP A 62 -7.97 -3.52 2.04
N LEU A 63 -7.42 -4.55 1.39
CA LEU A 63 -6.06 -4.52 0.87
C LEU A 63 -5.90 -3.45 -0.22
N LYS A 64 -6.89 -3.22 -1.09
CA LYS A 64 -6.87 -2.15 -2.10
C LYS A 64 -6.82 -0.72 -1.52
N LYS A 65 -7.16 -0.53 -0.25
CA LYS A 65 -6.98 0.76 0.44
C LYS A 65 -5.51 1.02 0.78
N LEU A 66 -4.74 -0.04 1.02
CA LEU A 66 -3.33 0.03 1.41
C LEU A 66 -2.38 -0.14 0.23
N PHE A 67 -2.78 -0.96 -0.75
CA PHE A 67 -1.99 -1.33 -1.91
C PHE A 67 -2.56 -0.72 -3.18
N TRP A 68 -1.67 -0.23 -4.03
CA TRP A 68 -1.96 0.14 -5.39
C TRP A 68 -1.50 -1.00 -6.32
N TRP A 69 -2.44 -1.51 -7.10
CA TRP A 69 -2.23 -2.53 -8.12
C TRP A 69 -2.42 -1.86 -9.49
N PRO A 70 -1.52 -2.09 -10.47
CA PRO A 70 -1.70 -1.59 -11.83
C PRO A 70 -2.91 -2.19 -12.56
#